data_AF-A0A0N0VI84-F1
#
_entry.id   AF-A0A0N0VI84-F1
#
_cell.length_a   1.000
_cell.length_b   1.000
_cell.length_c   1.000
_cell.angle_alpha   90.00
_cell.angle_beta   90.00
_cell.angle_gamma   90.00
#
_symmetry.space_group_name_H-M   'P 1'
#
loop_
_entity.id
_entity.type
_entity.pdbx_description
1 polymer ?
#
loop_
_entity_poly.entity_id
_entity_poly.type
_entity_poly.pdbx_seq_one_letter_code
_entity_poly.pdbx_strand_id
1 'polypeptide(L)'
;MSAASAFECSSGGGGKNTQPTRQVLGTLSLNQELPTQSITLDCSKAVLRLPAYVAAKLEAEKNGKKALAPLTFAMIQQRIRDYFVRDLDDATELAAAADDAPQQQQRYVLTSATVEKYLFPLFQRADAKAVRILGEVWGRSRDPSRRLSDQIVAVLTRRQHALLQGTELTLQELKERVLLTARLQESLTARELRQLAIQLGPNNRKWVEDWLATRPLEDVVDSMQLYLALRGVVQQRFGAFTFAGAYYPTVLDDLIEMDEQAHCTAVYTPKHGVQSQAVRARACEELFIFTIFCGIPISLDAYFLAVALLDRFLAVYPVEKEELRLYSMAALLLASKCDHSWPVLDPSFVSTKIKLAQDDVMTAEETLIRVLCFDTTAATLHHFCEGLLLHQDPPASPEQRRQLEYLIAALSLHTYFGQYRQSYLAAAALHSSRHAAGLPTGEPSDSVRVLLPVVHAALQKNNVERSPGYLLKQIYARPEYHSVSLTPPAALFPSLSCRSSLNASQ
;
A
#
# COMPACT_ATOMS: atom_id res chain seq x y z
N MET A 1 6.21 62.46 -24.02
CA MET A 1 5.09 63.44 -24.05
C MET A 1 4.37 63.31 -22.72
N SER A 2 4.92 63.97 -21.69
CA SER A 2 4.42 65.23 -21.10
C SER A 2 3.14 65.00 -20.29
N ALA A 3 3.23 64.95 -18.96
CA ALA A 3 3.23 66.11 -18.03
C ALA A 3 1.81 66.22 -17.43
N ALA A 4 1.59 66.00 -16.12
CA ALA A 4 2.00 66.75 -14.92
C ALA A 4 0.98 67.84 -14.49
N SER A 5 0.64 67.78 -13.19
CA SER A 5 0.25 68.85 -12.22
C SER A 5 -0.92 68.35 -11.34
N ALA A 6 -0.81 68.11 -10.03
CA ALA A 6 -0.20 68.79 -8.87
C ALA A 6 -1.07 69.90 -8.24
N PHE A 7 -1.41 69.72 -6.96
CA PHE A 7 -1.62 70.69 -5.85
C PHE A 7 -2.05 69.83 -4.61
N GLU A 8 -1.29 69.59 -3.52
CA GLU A 8 -0.73 70.43 -2.43
C GLU A 8 -1.80 71.28 -1.68
N CYS A 9 -1.91 71.38 -0.34
CA CYS A 9 -1.07 71.01 0.82
C CYS A 9 -1.83 71.14 2.17
N SER A 10 -1.39 70.40 3.22
CA SER A 10 -1.42 70.62 4.71
C SER A 10 -2.73 71.01 5.44
N SER A 11 -3.02 70.70 6.71
CA SER A 11 -2.25 70.52 7.97
C SER A 11 -3.14 69.77 8.99
N GLY A 12 -2.67 68.81 9.79
CA GLY A 12 -2.13 69.05 11.14
C GLY A 12 -3.14 68.74 12.26
N GLY A 13 -2.86 67.74 13.12
CA GLY A 13 -3.67 67.45 14.33
C GLY A 13 -3.44 66.06 14.90
N GLY A 14 -2.82 65.98 16.07
CA GLY A 14 -2.30 64.74 16.67
C GLY A 14 -3.35 63.84 17.34
N GLY A 15 -2.96 62.57 17.50
CA GLY A 15 -3.71 61.56 18.23
C GLY A 15 -2.89 60.28 18.38
N LYS A 16 -2.30 60.11 19.56
CA LYS A 16 -1.48 58.96 19.99
C LYS A 16 -2.36 57.71 20.13
N ASN A 17 -1.90 56.55 19.63
CA ASN A 17 -2.29 55.22 20.09
C ASN A 17 -1.01 54.39 20.27
N THR A 18 -0.46 54.29 21.48
CA THR A 18 -0.73 53.26 22.52
C THR A 18 -0.29 51.85 22.11
N GLN A 19 1.02 51.61 22.20
CA GLN A 19 1.53 50.32 22.69
C GLN A 19 1.26 50.22 24.20
N PRO A 20 0.94 49.03 24.74
CA PRO A 20 1.15 48.76 26.15
C PRO A 20 2.36 47.84 26.33
N THR A 21 3.46 48.43 26.79
CA THR A 21 4.47 47.75 27.61
C THR A 21 4.14 47.96 29.08
N ARG A 22 4.11 46.84 29.84
CA ARG A 22 4.50 46.62 31.24
C ARG A 22 4.18 47.70 32.31
N GLN A 23 3.63 47.27 33.45
CA GLN A 23 4.22 47.42 34.80
C GLN A 23 3.27 46.85 35.90
N VAL A 24 3.77 46.03 36.87
CA VAL A 24 4.03 46.37 38.31
C VAL A 24 3.04 45.56 39.20
N LEU A 25 3.31 44.89 40.32
CA LEU A 25 4.36 44.68 41.36
C LEU A 25 4.14 43.22 41.90
N GLY A 26 5.05 42.51 42.56
CA GLY A 26 6.01 42.95 43.57
C GLY A 26 7.01 41.86 43.97
N THR A 27 8.10 42.34 44.56
CA THR A 27 9.26 41.62 45.09
C THR A 27 8.92 40.81 46.34
N LEU A 28 9.45 39.59 46.45
CA LEU A 28 9.92 38.99 47.72
C LEU A 28 10.85 37.79 47.44
N SER A 29 11.96 37.78 48.17
CA SER A 29 13.18 37.01 47.96
C SER A 29 13.05 35.52 48.27
N LEU A 30 13.68 34.67 47.45
CA LEU A 30 14.04 33.30 47.81
C LEU A 30 15.52 33.09 47.50
N ASN A 31 16.35 33.32 48.52
CA ASN A 31 17.68 32.74 48.58
C ASN A 31 17.52 31.23 48.77
N GLN A 32 17.90 30.44 47.76
CA GLN A 32 18.44 29.10 47.97
C GLN A 32 19.36 28.78 46.78
N GLU A 33 20.65 28.76 47.09
CA GLU A 33 21.74 28.49 46.17
C GLU A 33 21.66 27.03 45.66
N LEU A 34 21.73 26.87 44.34
CA LEU A 34 22.09 25.60 43.68
C LEU A 34 23.39 25.87 42.88
N PRO A 35 24.40 25.00 42.99
CA PRO A 35 25.72 25.29 42.47
C PRO A 35 25.77 25.31 40.95
N THR A 36 26.42 26.37 40.48
CA THR A 36 26.90 26.69 39.14
C THR A 36 27.69 25.56 38.49
N GLN A 37 27.33 25.16 37.27
CA GLN A 37 28.27 25.01 36.15
C GLN A 37 27.56 25.34 34.82
N SER A 38 27.82 26.54 34.31
CA SER A 38 27.43 26.99 32.98
C SER A 38 28.35 26.37 31.92
N ILE A 39 27.81 25.50 31.08
CA ILE A 39 28.39 25.23 29.75
C ILE A 39 27.44 25.88 28.74
N THR A 40 27.73 27.12 28.37
CA THR A 40 27.12 27.78 27.21
C THR A 40 27.59 27.05 25.96
N LEU A 41 26.72 26.21 25.39
CA LEU A 41 26.92 25.66 24.04
C LEU A 41 26.62 26.77 23.03
N ASP A 42 27.67 27.17 22.31
CA ASP A 42 27.61 28.11 21.20
C ASP A 42 26.78 27.52 20.04
N CYS A 43 25.52 27.93 19.94
CA CYS A 43 24.55 27.45 18.95
C CYS A 43 24.76 28.03 17.54
N SER A 44 25.83 28.80 17.30
CA SER A 44 26.11 29.39 15.98
C SER A 44 26.58 28.39 14.92
N LYS A 45 26.91 27.13 15.31
CA LYS A 45 27.36 26.04 14.41
C LYS A 45 26.31 24.97 14.11
N ALA A 46 25.03 25.21 14.42
CA ALA A 46 23.94 24.31 14.06
C ALA A 46 23.59 24.37 12.55
N VAL A 47 24.59 24.13 11.69
CA VAL A 47 24.39 23.75 10.30
C VAL A 47 24.10 22.25 10.30
N LEU A 48 22.91 21.88 9.80
CA LEU A 48 22.43 20.53 9.49
C LEU A 48 23.56 19.50 9.30
N ARG A 49 23.92 18.76 10.37
CA ARG A 49 24.87 17.66 10.27
C ARG A 49 24.25 16.54 9.44
N LEU A 50 24.88 16.20 8.32
CA LEU A 50 24.52 15.02 7.54
C LEU A 50 24.45 13.79 8.46
N PRO A 51 23.43 12.92 8.33
CA PRO A 51 23.36 11.69 9.11
C PRO A 51 24.65 10.87 8.99
N ALA A 52 25.07 10.20 10.07
CA ALA A 52 26.37 9.50 10.13
C ALA A 52 26.59 8.50 8.99
N TYR A 53 25.53 7.83 8.51
CA TYR A 53 25.61 6.93 7.37
C TYR A 53 25.83 7.67 6.03
N VAL A 54 25.34 8.91 5.89
CA VAL A 54 25.56 9.74 4.69
C VAL A 54 26.99 10.28 4.68
N ALA A 55 27.51 10.70 5.83
CA ALA A 55 28.92 11.09 5.97
C ALA A 55 29.85 9.91 5.63
N ALA A 56 29.55 8.71 6.16
CA ALA A 56 30.32 7.51 5.87
C ALA A 56 30.23 7.05 4.40
N LYS A 57 29.08 7.25 3.74
CA LYS A 57 28.92 6.97 2.31
C LYS A 57 29.80 7.88 1.45
N LEU A 58 29.83 9.18 1.75
CA LEU A 58 30.70 10.15 1.07
C LEU A 58 32.19 9.85 1.28
N GLU A 59 32.57 9.32 2.44
CA GLU A 59 33.94 8.85 2.70
C GLU A 59 34.27 7.53 1.98
N ALA A 60 33.31 6.61 1.87
CA ALA A 60 33.49 5.36 1.14
C ALA A 60 33.65 5.59 -0.38
N GLU A 61 32.88 6.51 -0.96
CA GLU A 61 33.00 6.95 -2.35
C GLU A 61 34.36 7.61 -2.62
N LYS A 62 34.90 8.37 -1.65
CA LYS A 62 36.26 8.95 -1.74
C LYS A 62 37.39 7.92 -1.71
N ASN A 63 37.16 6.74 -1.11
CA ASN A 63 38.20 5.75 -0.82
C ASN A 63 38.38 4.66 -1.90
N GLY A 64 37.71 4.74 -3.05
CA GLY A 64 38.03 3.96 -4.26
C GLY A 64 37.91 2.43 -4.15
N LYS A 65 37.36 1.88 -3.07
CA LYS A 65 37.01 0.45 -3.00
C LYS A 65 35.93 0.19 -4.04
N LYS A 66 36.09 -0.83 -4.90
CA LYS A 66 35.05 -1.26 -5.88
C LYS A 66 33.70 -1.26 -5.17
N ALA A 67 32.90 -0.23 -5.42
CA ALA A 67 31.72 0.04 -4.63
C ALA A 67 30.74 -1.09 -4.91
N LEU A 68 30.38 -1.84 -3.87
CA LEU A 68 29.29 -2.80 -3.97
C LEU A 68 28.06 -2.04 -4.45
N ALA A 69 27.27 -2.65 -5.34
CA ALA A 69 26.07 -2.02 -5.89
C ALA A 69 25.19 -1.46 -4.75
N PRO A 70 24.66 -0.24 -4.92
CA PRO A 70 23.81 0.38 -3.93
C PRO A 70 22.54 -0.47 -3.73
N LEU A 71 22.04 -0.48 -2.50
CA LEU A 71 20.85 -1.22 -2.12
C LEU A 71 19.63 -0.32 -2.23
N THR A 72 18.58 -0.82 -2.89
CA THR A 72 17.26 -0.19 -2.89
C THR A 72 16.62 -0.34 -1.51
N PHE A 73 15.57 0.46 -1.25
CA PHE A 73 14.82 0.35 0.02
C PHE A 73 14.23 -1.06 0.20
N ALA A 74 13.72 -1.66 -0.88
CA ALA A 74 13.16 -3.02 -0.86
C ALA A 74 14.20 -4.06 -0.43
N MET A 75 15.40 -4.04 -1.03
CA MET A 75 16.49 -4.94 -0.64
C MET A 75 16.88 -4.79 0.83
N ILE A 76 16.84 -3.57 1.36
CA ILE A 76 17.13 -3.31 2.78
C ILE A 76 15.99 -3.87 3.65
N GLN A 77 14.74 -3.57 3.30
CA GLN A 77 13.55 -4.04 4.01
C GLN A 77 13.49 -5.58 4.07
N GLN A 78 13.74 -6.26 2.95
CA GLN A 78 13.79 -7.72 2.87
C GLN A 78 14.90 -8.30 3.76
N ARG A 79 16.11 -7.74 3.70
CA ARG A 79 17.23 -8.20 4.56
C ARG A 79 16.96 -8.03 6.05
N ILE A 80 16.30 -6.93 6.43
CA ILE A 80 15.85 -6.71 7.81
C ILE A 80 14.83 -7.77 8.21
N ARG A 81 13.85 -8.06 7.33
CA ARG A 81 12.83 -9.09 7.56
C ARG A 81 13.45 -10.47 7.73
N ASP A 82 14.34 -10.88 6.82
CA ASP A 82 15.01 -12.18 6.83
C ASP A 82 15.90 -12.39 8.08
N TYR A 83 16.50 -11.31 8.59
CA TYR A 83 17.42 -11.39 9.72
C TYR A 83 16.73 -11.29 11.09
N PHE A 84 15.67 -10.48 11.19
CA PHE A 84 15.02 -10.18 12.48
C PHE A 84 13.63 -10.80 12.66
N VAL A 85 12.89 -11.07 11.57
CA VAL A 85 11.45 -11.45 11.60
C VAL A 85 11.20 -12.83 11.02
N ARG A 86 12.25 -13.55 10.57
CA ARG A 86 12.14 -14.93 10.13
C ARG A 86 11.48 -15.80 11.21
N ASP A 87 10.30 -16.35 10.90
CA ASP A 87 9.62 -17.35 11.74
C ASP A 87 10.61 -18.54 11.88
N LEU A 88 11.10 -18.80 13.09
CA LEU A 88 12.00 -19.93 13.36
C LEU A 88 11.18 -21.21 13.49
N ASP A 89 11.81 -22.37 13.25
CA ASP A 89 11.15 -23.67 13.38
C ASP A 89 10.63 -23.87 14.82
N ASP A 90 9.45 -24.48 14.96
CA ASP A 90 8.74 -24.71 16.23
C ASP A 90 9.63 -25.37 17.29
N ALA A 91 10.54 -26.26 16.86
CA ALA A 91 11.48 -26.95 17.74
C ALA A 91 12.52 -26.01 18.38
N THR A 92 12.94 -24.95 17.68
CA THR A 92 13.91 -23.96 18.18
C THR A 92 13.28 -22.90 19.09
N GLU A 93 11.99 -22.61 18.94
CA GLU A 93 11.29 -21.63 19.77
C GLU A 93 10.63 -22.26 21.02
N LEU A 94 10.11 -23.49 20.93
CA LEU A 94 9.44 -24.19 22.04
C LEU A 94 10.40 -24.95 22.98
N ALA A 95 11.57 -25.41 22.51
CA ALA A 95 12.52 -26.13 23.39
C ALA A 95 13.10 -25.26 24.52
N ALA A 96 12.95 -23.92 24.43
CA ALA A 96 13.31 -22.99 25.49
C ALA A 96 12.21 -22.79 26.58
N ALA A 97 11.12 -23.58 26.53
CA ALA A 97 10.01 -23.56 27.48
C ALA A 97 9.84 -24.87 28.28
N ALA A 98 10.59 -25.92 27.96
CA ALA A 98 10.62 -27.15 28.76
C ALA A 98 11.78 -27.06 29.76
N ASP A 99 11.47 -27.14 31.07
CA ASP A 99 12.41 -26.94 32.18
C ASP A 99 13.59 -27.93 32.24
N ASP A 100 13.64 -28.95 31.38
CA ASP A 100 14.59 -30.08 31.47
C ASP A 100 15.60 -30.19 30.30
N ALA A 101 15.73 -29.20 29.42
CA ALA A 101 16.75 -29.22 28.36
C ALA A 101 18.08 -28.56 28.81
N PRO A 102 19.26 -29.16 28.54
CA PRO A 102 20.55 -28.60 28.96
C PRO A 102 20.77 -27.20 28.38
N GLN A 103 21.36 -26.32 29.20
CA GLN A 103 21.49 -24.85 29.10
C GLN A 103 22.20 -24.27 27.83
N GLN A 104 22.05 -24.85 26.65
CA GLN A 104 22.67 -24.39 25.39
C GLN A 104 21.70 -24.36 24.19
N GLN A 105 20.43 -24.04 24.41
CA GLN A 105 19.57 -23.53 23.33
C GLN A 105 19.18 -22.08 23.67
N GLN A 106 20.13 -21.19 23.43
CA GLN A 106 19.95 -19.75 23.60
C GLN A 106 18.80 -19.29 22.70
N ARG A 107 17.73 -18.76 23.32
CA ARG A 107 16.74 -17.92 22.64
C ARG A 107 17.51 -16.97 21.71
N TYR A 108 17.15 -16.87 20.44
CA TYR A 108 17.75 -15.88 19.52
C TYR A 108 17.39 -14.49 20.06
N VAL A 109 18.28 -13.94 20.89
CA VAL A 109 18.14 -12.66 21.58
C VAL A 109 18.96 -11.64 20.80
N LEU A 110 18.32 -10.53 20.46
CA LEU A 110 18.94 -9.43 19.75
C LEU A 110 19.34 -8.36 20.77
N THR A 111 20.64 -8.05 20.84
CA THR A 111 21.10 -6.87 21.60
C THR A 111 21.04 -5.63 20.69
N SER A 112 20.85 -4.45 21.28
CA SER A 112 20.89 -3.19 20.52
C SER A 112 22.19 -3.05 19.70
N ALA A 113 23.33 -3.45 20.27
CA ALA A 113 24.61 -3.46 19.57
C ALA A 113 24.63 -4.40 18.35
N THR A 114 23.99 -5.58 18.46
CA THR A 114 23.86 -6.52 17.33
C THR A 114 23.01 -5.90 16.21
N VAL A 115 21.91 -5.24 16.56
CA VAL A 115 21.02 -4.57 15.60
C VAL A 115 21.76 -3.45 14.88
N GLU A 116 22.44 -2.56 15.61
CA GLU A 116 23.21 -1.46 15.02
C GLU A 116 24.33 -1.99 14.10
N LYS A 117 25.06 -3.02 14.54
CA LYS A 117 26.12 -3.66 13.76
C LYS A 117 25.60 -4.24 12.44
N TYR A 118 24.36 -4.74 12.42
CA TYR A 118 23.73 -5.28 11.21
C TYR A 118 23.15 -4.19 10.29
N LEU A 119 22.45 -3.20 10.86
CA LEU A 119 21.79 -2.14 10.09
C LEU A 119 22.76 -1.13 9.50
N PHE A 120 23.85 -0.81 10.21
CA PHE A 120 24.78 0.24 9.80
C PHE A 120 25.41 -0.01 8.41
N PRO A 121 25.95 -1.21 8.09
CA PRO A 121 26.44 -1.51 6.75
C PRO A 121 25.35 -1.49 5.66
N LEU A 122 24.10 -1.84 5.99
CA LEU A 122 22.99 -1.80 5.04
C LEU A 122 22.63 -0.35 4.68
N PHE A 123 22.52 0.51 5.68
CA PHE A 123 22.17 1.92 5.48
C PHE A 123 23.27 2.70 4.78
N GLN A 124 24.56 2.35 5.00
CA GLN A 124 25.67 2.93 4.24
C GLN A 124 25.57 2.65 2.73
N ARG A 125 25.04 1.48 2.37
CA ARG A 125 24.88 1.06 0.97
C ARG A 125 23.58 1.54 0.34
N ALA A 126 22.69 2.19 1.08
CA ALA A 126 21.40 2.64 0.59
C ALA A 126 21.56 3.63 -0.59
N ASP A 127 20.75 3.47 -1.64
CA ASP A 127 20.64 4.46 -2.71
C ASP A 127 20.01 5.78 -2.22
N ALA A 128 20.01 6.82 -3.06
CA ALA A 128 19.50 8.13 -2.65
C ALA A 128 17.99 8.11 -2.28
N LYS A 129 17.18 7.28 -2.94
CA LYS A 129 15.74 7.14 -2.68
C LYS A 129 15.52 6.45 -1.33
N ALA A 130 16.23 5.37 -1.08
CA ALA A 130 16.23 4.61 0.16
C ALA A 130 16.72 5.43 1.34
N VAL A 131 17.77 6.24 1.16
CA VAL A 131 18.26 7.19 2.18
C VAL A 131 17.17 8.17 2.59
N ARG A 132 16.41 8.71 1.63
CA ARG A 132 15.30 9.62 1.94
C ARG A 132 14.18 8.92 2.70
N ILE A 133 13.76 7.73 2.25
CA ILE A 133 12.69 6.94 2.90
C ILE A 133 13.12 6.53 4.32
N LEU A 134 14.34 6.01 4.48
CA LEU A 134 14.90 5.66 5.79
C LEU A 134 15.07 6.92 6.66
N GLY A 135 15.41 8.07 6.10
CA GLY A 135 15.43 9.34 6.83
C GLY A 135 14.06 9.76 7.37
N GLU A 136 12.98 9.52 6.62
CA GLU A 136 11.62 9.80 7.08
C GLU A 136 11.17 8.84 8.20
N VAL A 137 11.50 7.55 8.08
CA VAL A 137 11.06 6.51 9.02
C VAL A 137 11.97 6.40 10.24
N TRP A 138 13.28 6.30 10.01
CA TRP A 138 14.33 6.15 11.02
C TRP A 138 14.81 7.51 11.57
N GLY A 139 14.87 8.54 10.73
CA GLY A 139 15.37 9.87 11.13
C GLY A 139 14.39 10.68 11.97
N ARG A 140 13.07 10.52 11.77
CA ARG A 140 12.03 11.01 12.72
C ARG A 140 12.01 10.19 14.03
N SER A 141 12.77 9.10 14.10
CA SER A 141 12.87 8.18 15.24
C SER A 141 14.03 8.44 16.18
N ARG A 142 14.65 9.63 16.12
CA ARG A 142 15.60 10.10 17.15
C ARG A 142 14.92 10.54 18.45
N ASP A 143 13.65 10.22 18.63
CA ASP A 143 13.03 10.31 19.93
C ASP A 143 13.56 9.15 20.79
N PRO A 144 14.38 9.41 21.83
CA PRO A 144 14.94 8.35 22.68
C PRO A 144 13.84 7.56 23.41
N SER A 145 12.58 8.02 23.38
CA SER A 145 11.44 7.31 23.97
C SER A 145 10.88 6.18 23.09
N ARG A 146 11.22 6.11 21.79
CA ARG A 146 10.71 5.06 20.90
C ARG A 146 11.54 3.78 20.99
N ARG A 147 10.87 2.67 21.31
CA ARG A 147 11.42 1.31 21.34
C ARG A 147 12.06 0.93 20.01
N LEU A 148 13.14 0.15 20.06
CA LEU A 148 13.87 -0.27 18.86
C LEU A 148 13.02 -1.21 18.01
N SER A 149 12.19 -2.05 18.65
CA SER A 149 11.19 -2.89 17.97
C SER A 149 10.27 -2.05 17.07
N ASP A 150 9.71 -0.96 17.60
CA ASP A 150 8.81 -0.07 16.88
C ASP A 150 9.48 0.60 15.67
N GLN A 151 10.77 0.93 15.78
CA GLN A 151 11.53 1.52 14.66
C GLN A 151 11.72 0.51 13.53
N ILE A 152 12.05 -0.73 13.88
CA ILE A 152 12.22 -1.82 12.91
C ILE A 152 10.89 -2.13 12.24
N VAL A 153 9.81 -2.29 13.00
CA VAL A 153 8.45 -2.52 12.45
C VAL A 153 8.07 -1.40 11.50
N ALA A 154 8.30 -0.13 11.87
CA ALA A 154 7.97 1.00 11.02
C ALA A 154 8.71 0.99 9.67
N VAL A 155 9.92 0.43 9.61
CA VAL A 155 10.63 0.20 8.33
C VAL A 155 9.99 -0.96 7.57
N LEU A 156 9.67 -2.06 8.26
CA LEU A 156 9.11 -3.28 7.67
C LEU A 156 7.70 -3.10 7.10
N THR A 157 6.87 -2.25 7.71
CA THR A 157 5.48 -2.03 7.30
C THR A 157 5.27 -0.74 6.50
N ARG A 158 6.34 0.01 6.21
CA ARG A 158 6.26 1.35 5.60
C ARG A 158 5.44 1.41 4.31
N ARG A 159 5.64 0.44 3.41
CA ARG A 159 4.99 0.38 2.09
C ARG A 159 3.51 0.03 2.25
N GLN A 160 3.21 -0.96 3.08
CA GLN A 160 1.85 -1.37 3.40
C GLN A 160 1.07 -0.26 4.10
N HIS A 161 1.67 0.40 5.10
CA HIS A 161 1.06 1.53 5.80
C HIS A 161 0.78 2.72 4.87
N ALA A 162 1.57 2.91 3.81
CA ALA A 162 1.28 3.94 2.81
C ALA A 162 0.01 3.63 1.99
N LEU A 163 -0.28 2.35 1.75
CA LEU A 163 -1.47 1.89 1.03
C LEU A 163 -2.70 1.87 1.94
N LEU A 164 -2.53 1.35 3.16
CA LEU A 164 -3.57 1.10 4.14
C LEU A 164 -3.74 2.24 5.17
N GLN A 165 -3.20 3.43 4.87
CA GLN A 165 -3.39 4.57 5.76
C GLN A 165 -4.89 4.86 5.92
N GLY A 166 -5.34 4.97 7.17
CA GLY A 166 -6.75 5.16 7.49
C GLY A 166 -7.54 3.86 7.67
N THR A 167 -6.93 2.68 7.54
CA THR A 167 -7.54 1.41 7.98
C THR A 167 -6.99 0.97 9.34
N GLU A 168 -7.58 -0.10 9.88
CA GLU A 168 -7.11 -0.77 11.09
C GLU A 168 -5.68 -1.33 10.95
N LEU A 169 -5.01 -1.47 12.10
CA LEU A 169 -3.77 -2.20 12.25
C LEU A 169 -4.01 -3.69 11.94
N THR A 170 -3.16 -4.28 11.11
CA THR A 170 -3.30 -5.70 10.76
C THR A 170 -2.81 -6.60 11.90
N LEU A 171 -3.42 -7.78 12.04
CA LEU A 171 -2.96 -8.78 13.01
C LEU A 171 -1.52 -9.24 12.75
N GLN A 172 -1.09 -9.19 11.48
CA GLN A 172 0.28 -9.51 11.06
C GLN A 172 1.28 -8.49 11.59
N GLU A 173 0.97 -7.19 11.51
CA GLU A 173 1.84 -6.14 12.08
C GLU A 173 1.95 -6.25 13.60
N LEU A 174 0.85 -6.60 14.29
CA LEU A 174 0.91 -6.91 15.72
C LEU A 174 1.80 -8.12 16.02
N LYS A 175 1.67 -9.21 15.23
CA LYS A 175 2.53 -10.40 15.35
C LYS A 175 4.01 -10.04 15.25
N GLU A 176 4.38 -9.28 14.23
CA GLU A 176 5.77 -8.86 13.98
C GLU A 176 6.31 -7.96 15.10
N ARG A 177 5.47 -7.03 15.59
CA ARG A 177 5.84 -6.16 16.72
C ARG A 177 6.07 -6.92 18.01
N VAL A 178 5.19 -7.88 18.33
CA VAL A 178 5.34 -8.72 19.53
C VAL A 178 6.56 -9.62 19.42
N LEU A 179 6.83 -10.19 18.24
CA LEU A 179 8.05 -10.98 17.99
C LEU A 179 9.31 -10.16 18.26
N LEU A 180 9.42 -8.96 17.67
CA LEU A 180 10.59 -8.10 17.85
C LEU A 180 10.76 -7.65 19.31
N THR A 181 9.64 -7.34 20.00
CA THR A 181 9.64 -7.02 21.44
C THR A 181 10.22 -8.18 22.26
N ALA A 182 9.80 -9.42 21.98
CA ALA A 182 10.32 -10.60 22.66
C ALA A 182 11.81 -10.85 22.35
N ARG A 183 12.25 -10.62 21.10
CA ARG A 183 13.63 -10.82 20.65
C ARG A 183 14.60 -9.79 21.24
N LEU A 184 14.15 -8.53 21.38
CA LEU A 184 14.92 -7.42 21.93
C LEU A 184 14.87 -7.32 23.45
N GLN A 185 14.12 -8.21 24.11
CA GLN A 185 13.89 -8.21 25.57
C GLN A 185 13.29 -6.90 26.09
N GLU A 186 12.45 -6.26 25.27
CA GLU A 186 11.71 -5.07 25.68
C GLU A 186 10.46 -5.50 26.47
N SER A 187 10.10 -4.76 27.53
CA SER A 187 8.94 -5.09 28.36
C SER A 187 7.64 -4.63 27.71
N LEU A 188 6.73 -5.56 27.39
CA LEU A 188 5.37 -5.24 26.93
C LEU A 188 4.42 -5.19 28.12
N THR A 189 3.74 -4.06 28.35
CA THR A 189 2.73 -3.98 29.41
C THR A 189 1.33 -4.32 28.91
N ALA A 190 0.46 -4.77 29.81
CA ALA A 190 -0.96 -5.02 29.48
C ALA A 190 -1.66 -3.74 29.01
N ARG A 191 -1.28 -2.59 29.55
CA ARG A 191 -1.77 -1.27 29.11
C ARG A 191 -1.39 -0.95 27.66
N GLU A 192 -0.13 -1.18 27.30
CA GLU A 192 0.34 -0.97 25.92
C GLU A 192 -0.36 -1.90 24.95
N LEU A 193 -0.52 -3.18 25.30
CA LEU A 193 -1.23 -4.13 24.45
C LEU A 193 -2.69 -3.72 24.23
N ARG A 194 -3.38 -3.18 25.26
CA ARG A 194 -4.73 -2.60 25.11
C ARG A 194 -4.74 -1.38 24.21
N GLN A 195 -3.71 -0.52 24.27
CA GLN A 195 -3.59 0.62 23.35
C GLN A 195 -3.40 0.19 21.90
N LEU A 196 -2.61 -0.86 21.66
CA LEU A 196 -2.47 -1.47 20.32
C LEU A 196 -3.77 -2.13 19.87
N ALA A 197 -4.49 -2.79 20.78
CA ALA A 197 -5.77 -3.43 20.48
C ALA A 197 -6.85 -2.44 20.02
N ILE A 198 -6.81 -1.19 20.50
CA ILE A 198 -7.73 -0.13 20.02
C ILE A 198 -7.50 0.20 18.54
N GLN A 199 -6.28 0.01 18.03
CA GLN A 199 -5.95 0.26 16.62
C GLN A 199 -6.30 -0.92 15.71
N LEU A 200 -6.55 -2.11 16.28
CA LEU A 200 -7.01 -3.29 15.54
C LEU A 200 -8.49 -3.15 15.18
N GLY A 201 -8.92 -3.92 14.18
CA GLY A 201 -10.34 -4.10 13.90
C GLY A 201 -11.10 -4.78 15.05
N PRO A 202 -12.44 -4.78 15.01
CA PRO A 202 -13.28 -5.20 16.13
C PRO A 202 -13.10 -6.67 16.54
N ASN A 203 -12.90 -7.59 15.59
CA ASN A 203 -12.76 -9.01 15.94
C ASN A 203 -11.37 -9.30 16.48
N ASN A 204 -10.34 -8.67 15.89
CA ASN A 204 -8.95 -8.79 16.34
C ASN A 204 -8.78 -8.16 17.73
N ARG A 205 -9.39 -7.01 17.96
CA ARG A 205 -9.43 -6.37 19.27
C ARG A 205 -10.06 -7.28 20.32
N LYS A 206 -11.25 -7.81 20.04
CA LYS A 206 -11.94 -8.73 20.95
C LYS A 206 -11.07 -9.94 21.28
N TRP A 207 -10.41 -10.52 20.27
CA TRP A 207 -9.49 -11.64 20.49
C TRP A 207 -8.35 -11.29 21.45
N VAL A 208 -7.73 -10.10 21.32
CA VAL A 208 -6.66 -9.64 22.23
C VAL A 208 -7.21 -9.40 23.65
N GLU A 209 -8.40 -8.82 23.78
CA GLU A 209 -9.05 -8.59 25.07
C GLU A 209 -9.41 -9.90 25.78
N ASP A 210 -9.95 -10.88 25.04
CA ASP A 210 -10.24 -12.22 25.55
C ASP A 210 -8.96 -12.95 25.97
N TRP A 211 -7.89 -12.85 25.16
CA TRP A 211 -6.58 -13.43 25.49
C TRP A 211 -6.01 -12.84 26.79
N LEU A 212 -6.11 -11.51 26.96
CA LEU A 212 -5.70 -10.83 28.19
C LEU A 212 -6.53 -11.25 29.41
N ALA A 213 -7.83 -11.52 29.24
CA ALA A 213 -8.71 -11.90 30.34
C ALA A 213 -8.42 -13.31 30.90
N THR A 214 -7.83 -14.20 30.10
CA THR A 214 -7.51 -15.58 30.52
C THR A 214 -6.27 -15.71 31.42
N ARG A 215 -5.55 -14.61 31.65
CA ARG A 215 -4.24 -14.59 32.33
C ARG A 215 -4.29 -13.79 33.62
N PRO A 216 -3.41 -14.08 34.61
CA PRO A 216 -3.36 -13.32 35.84
C PRO A 216 -3.12 -11.83 35.58
N LEU A 217 -3.58 -10.98 36.50
CA LEU A 217 -3.43 -9.51 36.50
C LEU A 217 -1.98 -9.06 36.73
N GLU A 218 -1.04 -9.64 35.98
CA GLU A 218 0.32 -9.14 35.89
C GLU A 218 0.36 -7.97 34.91
N ASP A 219 1.06 -6.89 35.28
CA ASP A 219 1.19 -5.72 34.41
C ASP A 219 2.12 -6.00 33.22
N VAL A 220 3.03 -6.97 33.35
CA VAL A 220 3.97 -7.40 32.31
C VAL A 220 3.40 -8.59 31.55
N VAL A 221 3.38 -8.50 30.23
CA VAL A 221 2.89 -9.54 29.33
C VAL A 221 4.05 -10.40 28.84
N ASP A 222 3.92 -11.73 28.96
CA ASP A 222 4.82 -12.66 28.28
C ASP A 222 4.67 -12.54 26.77
N SER A 223 5.61 -11.82 26.15
CA SER A 223 5.62 -11.51 24.72
C SER A 223 5.81 -12.76 23.86
N MET A 224 6.51 -13.79 24.35
CA MET A 224 6.74 -15.02 23.59
C MET A 224 5.46 -15.85 23.51
N GLN A 225 4.77 -16.02 24.63
CA GLN A 225 3.49 -16.72 24.64
C GLN A 225 2.42 -15.98 23.81
N LEU A 226 2.41 -14.65 23.84
CA LEU A 226 1.54 -13.85 22.98
C LEU A 226 1.85 -14.07 21.50
N TYR A 227 3.14 -14.08 21.13
CA TYR A 227 3.56 -14.34 19.75
C TYR A 227 3.10 -15.72 19.26
N LEU A 228 3.28 -16.78 20.06
CA LEU A 228 2.85 -18.13 19.69
C LEU A 228 1.33 -18.21 19.47
N ALA A 229 0.55 -17.54 20.33
CA ALA A 229 -0.90 -17.45 20.17
C ALA A 229 -1.29 -16.68 18.90
N LEU A 230 -0.66 -15.53 18.63
CA LEU A 230 -0.89 -14.72 17.43
C LEU A 230 -0.53 -15.50 16.16
N ARG A 231 0.60 -16.22 16.17
CA ARG A 231 1.05 -17.04 15.05
C ARG A 231 0.02 -18.10 14.68
N GLY A 232 -0.53 -18.81 15.67
CA GLY A 232 -1.57 -19.81 15.44
C GLY A 232 -2.84 -19.22 14.79
N VAL A 233 -3.28 -18.05 15.26
CA VAL A 233 -4.47 -17.38 14.70
C VAL A 233 -4.25 -16.85 13.29
N VAL A 234 -3.09 -16.26 13.02
CA VAL A 234 -2.70 -15.83 11.68
C VAL A 234 -2.67 -17.03 10.73
N GLN A 235 -2.01 -18.13 11.10
CA GLN A 235 -1.94 -19.33 10.24
C GLN A 235 -3.31 -19.96 9.96
N GLN A 236 -4.20 -20.03 10.95
CA GLN A 236 -5.53 -20.62 10.78
C GLN A 236 -6.45 -19.78 9.87
N ARG A 237 -6.28 -18.46 9.84
CA ARG A 237 -7.13 -17.56 9.06
C ARG A 237 -6.70 -17.44 7.59
N PHE A 238 -5.44 -17.74 7.27
CA PHE A 238 -4.85 -17.52 5.94
C PHE A 238 -4.52 -18.84 5.22
N GLY A 239 -5.54 -19.69 5.04
CA GLY A 239 -5.44 -21.03 4.45
C GLY A 239 -5.58 -21.15 2.93
N ALA A 240 -5.25 -20.13 2.13
CA ALA A 240 -5.39 -20.19 0.66
C ALA A 240 -4.11 -19.82 -0.11
N PHE A 241 -3.95 -20.47 -1.27
CA PHE A 241 -2.70 -20.81 -1.96
C PHE A 241 -1.80 -19.65 -2.48
N THR A 242 -2.25 -18.40 -2.52
CA THR A 242 -1.45 -17.25 -2.98
C THR A 242 -0.89 -16.39 -1.85
N PHE A 243 -1.54 -16.39 -0.68
CA PHE A 243 -1.15 -15.62 0.50
C PHE A 243 -1.20 -16.49 1.75
N ALA A 244 -0.39 -17.54 1.78
CA ALA A 244 -0.14 -18.24 3.05
C ALA A 244 0.38 -17.21 4.06
N GLY A 245 -0.27 -17.12 5.23
CA GLY A 245 -0.10 -15.98 6.16
C GLY A 245 1.34 -15.66 6.57
N ALA A 246 2.27 -16.62 6.46
CA ALA A 246 3.70 -16.41 6.69
C ALA A 246 4.38 -15.57 5.60
N TYR A 247 3.99 -15.73 4.33
CA TYR A 247 4.61 -15.08 3.19
C TYR A 247 3.90 -13.81 2.75
N TYR A 248 2.72 -13.51 3.29
CA TYR A 248 1.92 -12.36 2.91
C TYR A 248 2.71 -11.04 2.81
N PRO A 249 3.49 -10.63 3.84
CA PRO A 249 4.19 -9.35 3.76
C PRO A 249 5.19 -9.31 2.62
N THR A 250 5.89 -10.42 2.40
CA THR A 250 6.89 -10.57 1.32
C THR A 250 6.21 -10.54 -0.04
N VAL A 251 5.13 -11.31 -0.25
CA VAL A 251 4.39 -11.34 -1.51
C VAL A 251 3.80 -9.97 -1.84
N LEU A 252 3.23 -9.27 -0.85
CA LEU A 252 2.71 -7.93 -1.07
C LEU A 252 3.84 -6.94 -1.39
N ASP A 253 4.97 -6.99 -0.69
CA ASP A 253 6.13 -6.15 -0.98
C ASP A 253 6.69 -6.42 -2.40
N ASP A 254 6.73 -7.67 -2.84
CA ASP A 254 7.14 -8.08 -4.19
C ASP A 254 6.17 -7.57 -5.25
N LEU A 255 4.86 -7.63 -5.00
CA LEU A 255 3.84 -7.05 -5.88
C LEU A 255 4.00 -5.53 -5.99
N ILE A 256 4.20 -4.82 -4.87
CA ILE A 256 4.42 -3.37 -4.89
C ILE A 256 5.73 -3.06 -5.63
N GLU A 257 6.76 -3.88 -5.50
CA GLU A 257 8.00 -3.71 -6.26
C GLU A 257 7.79 -3.89 -7.76
N MET A 258 7.07 -4.95 -8.15
CA MET A 258 6.71 -5.18 -9.55
C MET A 258 5.88 -4.03 -10.12
N ASP A 259 4.89 -3.52 -9.37
CA ASP A 259 4.12 -2.32 -9.73
C ASP A 259 5.01 -1.07 -9.77
N GLU A 260 6.04 -0.97 -8.91
CA GLU A 260 7.02 0.13 -8.92
C GLU A 260 7.94 0.13 -10.15
N GLN A 261 8.35 -1.07 -10.58
CA GLN A 261 9.23 -1.30 -11.72
C GLN A 261 8.49 -1.33 -13.06
N ALA A 262 7.18 -1.61 -13.05
CA ALA A 262 6.34 -1.50 -14.23
C ALA A 262 6.49 -0.08 -14.78
N HIS A 263 7.14 0.04 -15.93
CA HIS A 263 7.36 1.32 -16.57
C HIS A 263 5.98 1.89 -16.87
N CYS A 264 5.74 3.13 -16.45
CA CYS A 264 4.67 3.96 -16.98
C CYS A 264 5.01 4.23 -18.44
N THR A 265 4.85 3.25 -19.33
CA THR A 265 4.99 3.43 -20.77
C THR A 265 4.02 4.52 -21.10
N ALA A 266 4.57 5.69 -21.45
CA ALA A 266 3.82 6.93 -21.58
C ALA A 266 2.53 6.62 -22.32
N VAL A 267 1.42 6.77 -21.58
CA VAL A 267 0.03 6.69 -22.00
C VAL A 267 -0.01 6.84 -23.50
N TYR A 268 -0.37 5.75 -24.21
CA TYR A 268 -0.63 5.71 -25.65
C TYR A 268 -0.62 7.11 -26.22
N THR A 269 0.53 7.63 -26.66
CA THR A 269 0.41 8.77 -27.55
C THR A 269 -0.44 8.22 -28.70
N PRO A 270 -1.53 8.89 -29.10
CA PRO A 270 -2.51 8.37 -30.07
C PRO A 270 -1.93 8.17 -31.50
N LYS A 271 -0.63 7.90 -31.58
CA LYS A 271 0.22 7.69 -32.74
C LYS A 271 0.23 6.22 -33.23
N HIS A 272 -0.37 5.26 -32.51
CA HIS A 272 -0.25 3.80 -32.81
C HIS A 272 -1.58 3.05 -33.09
N GLY A 273 -2.53 3.64 -33.82
CA GLY A 273 -3.61 2.87 -34.48
C GLY A 273 -4.90 2.62 -33.68
N VAL A 274 -4.88 2.52 -32.34
CA VAL A 274 -6.14 2.44 -31.57
C VAL A 274 -6.73 3.84 -31.36
N GLN A 275 -7.54 4.30 -32.31
CA GLN A 275 -7.99 5.69 -32.42
C GLN A 275 -8.89 6.26 -31.29
N SER A 276 -9.19 5.54 -30.21
CA SER A 276 -9.90 6.12 -29.05
C SER A 276 -9.84 5.23 -27.81
N GLN A 277 -9.66 5.84 -26.62
CA GLN A 277 -9.88 5.19 -25.31
C GLN A 277 -11.19 4.40 -25.25
N ALA A 278 -12.23 4.87 -25.95
CA ALA A 278 -13.53 4.21 -26.01
C ALA A 278 -13.48 2.85 -26.73
N VAL A 279 -12.63 2.68 -27.74
CA VAL A 279 -12.49 1.41 -28.48
C VAL A 279 -11.84 0.35 -27.57
N ARG A 280 -10.76 0.72 -26.88
CA ARG A 280 -10.10 -0.14 -25.89
C ARG A 280 -11.03 -0.47 -24.72
N ALA A 281 -11.78 0.50 -24.21
CA ALA A 281 -12.75 0.27 -23.13
C ALA A 281 -13.84 -0.74 -23.54
N ARG A 282 -14.34 -0.69 -24.79
CA ARG A 282 -15.29 -1.69 -25.31
C ARG A 282 -14.67 -3.09 -25.39
N ALA A 283 -13.43 -3.19 -25.86
CA ALA A 283 -12.74 -4.47 -25.90
C ALA A 283 -12.57 -5.08 -24.51
N CYS A 284 -12.20 -4.27 -23.50
CA CYS A 284 -12.10 -4.74 -22.12
C CYS A 284 -13.46 -5.07 -21.48
N GLU A 285 -14.54 -4.37 -21.87
CA GLU A 285 -15.90 -4.71 -21.45
C GLU A 285 -16.34 -6.05 -22.06
N GLU A 286 -16.12 -6.27 -23.36
CA GLU A 286 -16.39 -7.54 -24.04
C GLU A 286 -15.61 -8.69 -23.41
N LEU A 287 -14.33 -8.46 -23.09
CA LEU A 287 -13.45 -9.44 -22.43
C LEU A 287 -13.97 -9.81 -21.04
N PHE A 288 -14.42 -8.82 -20.27
CA PHE A 288 -14.98 -9.03 -18.94
C PHE A 288 -16.27 -9.85 -19.01
N ILE A 289 -17.19 -9.47 -19.91
CA ILE A 289 -18.44 -10.19 -20.14
C ILE A 289 -18.14 -11.62 -20.58
N PHE A 290 -17.17 -11.83 -21.46
CA PHE A 290 -16.76 -13.17 -21.87
C PHE A 290 -16.24 -13.99 -20.69
N THR A 291 -15.38 -13.41 -19.85
CA THR A 291 -14.82 -14.06 -18.65
C THR A 291 -15.92 -14.59 -17.74
N ILE A 292 -16.99 -13.82 -17.52
CA ILE A 292 -18.11 -14.22 -16.65
C ILE A 292 -19.09 -15.17 -17.34
N PHE A 293 -19.42 -14.96 -18.62
CA PHE A 293 -20.55 -15.61 -19.28
C PHE A 293 -20.18 -16.63 -20.37
N CYS A 294 -18.90 -16.95 -20.57
CA CYS A 294 -18.51 -17.93 -21.59
C CYS A 294 -18.95 -19.37 -21.25
N GLY A 295 -19.32 -19.66 -20.00
CA GLY A 295 -19.74 -20.99 -19.54
C GLY A 295 -18.59 -21.87 -19.06
N ILE A 296 -17.37 -21.33 -19.01
CA ILE A 296 -16.17 -21.93 -18.44
C ILE A 296 -15.74 -21.08 -17.25
N PRO A 297 -15.35 -21.66 -16.10
CA PRO A 297 -14.89 -20.87 -14.97
C PRO A 297 -13.50 -20.30 -15.27
N ILE A 298 -13.45 -19.04 -15.72
CA ILE A 298 -12.22 -18.27 -15.90
C ILE A 298 -12.08 -17.36 -14.67
N SER A 299 -10.89 -17.31 -14.07
CA SER A 299 -10.62 -16.44 -12.93
C SER A 299 -10.66 -14.95 -13.33
N LEU A 300 -10.93 -14.09 -12.35
CA LEU A 300 -10.74 -12.65 -12.53
C LEU A 300 -9.25 -12.31 -12.68
N ASP A 301 -8.34 -13.05 -12.04
CA ASP A 301 -6.90 -12.85 -12.19
C ASP A 301 -6.48 -12.96 -13.66
N ALA A 302 -6.98 -13.97 -14.38
CA ALA A 302 -6.77 -14.13 -15.82
C ALA A 302 -7.32 -12.93 -16.62
N TYR A 303 -8.50 -12.40 -16.28
CA TYR A 303 -9.04 -11.19 -16.93
C TYR A 303 -8.14 -9.98 -16.71
N PHE A 304 -7.76 -9.68 -15.47
CA PHE A 304 -6.94 -8.51 -15.16
C PHE A 304 -5.52 -8.64 -15.73
N LEU A 305 -4.98 -9.86 -15.76
CA LEU A 305 -3.72 -10.15 -16.43
C LEU A 305 -3.85 -9.94 -17.95
N ALA A 306 -4.92 -10.43 -18.58
CA ALA A 306 -5.18 -10.22 -20.00
C ALA A 306 -5.24 -8.73 -20.37
N VAL A 307 -5.91 -7.91 -19.53
CA VAL A 307 -5.95 -6.46 -19.70
C VAL A 307 -4.55 -5.84 -19.61
N ALA A 308 -3.73 -6.28 -18.65
CA ALA A 308 -2.35 -5.81 -18.51
C ALA A 308 -1.48 -6.18 -19.71
N LEU A 309 -1.58 -7.43 -20.20
CA LEU A 309 -0.85 -7.90 -21.38
C LEU A 309 -1.29 -7.17 -22.63
N LEU A 310 -2.60 -6.96 -22.82
CA LEU A 310 -3.16 -6.20 -23.92
C LEU A 310 -2.64 -4.76 -23.92
N ASP A 311 -2.69 -4.08 -22.78
CA ASP A 311 -2.22 -2.70 -22.70
C ASP A 311 -0.72 -2.56 -22.96
N ARG A 312 0.09 -3.50 -22.45
CA ARG A 312 1.53 -3.56 -22.73
C ARG A 312 1.82 -3.83 -24.20
N PHE A 313 1.05 -4.72 -24.83
CA PHE A 313 1.18 -5.07 -26.25
C PHE A 313 0.87 -3.88 -27.14
N LEU A 314 -0.29 -3.26 -26.94
CA LEU A 314 -0.74 -2.12 -27.74
C LEU A 314 0.13 -0.86 -27.52
N ALA A 315 0.91 -0.79 -26.42
CA ALA A 315 1.87 0.28 -26.19
C ALA A 315 3.07 0.23 -27.16
N VAL A 316 3.37 -0.93 -27.74
CA VAL A 316 4.54 -1.15 -28.62
C VAL A 316 4.19 -1.72 -29.99
N TYR A 317 2.99 -2.27 -30.16
CA TYR A 317 2.53 -2.89 -31.41
C TYR A 317 1.28 -2.16 -31.94
N PRO A 318 1.31 -1.62 -33.16
CA PRO A 318 0.15 -0.97 -33.76
C PRO A 318 -0.91 -2.01 -34.13
N VAL A 319 -2.15 -1.77 -33.71
CA VAL A 319 -3.28 -2.68 -33.97
C VAL A 319 -4.42 -1.89 -34.60
N GLU A 320 -4.96 -2.42 -35.69
CA GLU A 320 -6.16 -1.88 -36.33
C GLU A 320 -7.40 -2.18 -35.47
N LYS A 321 -8.40 -1.31 -35.55
CA LYS A 321 -9.62 -1.41 -34.73
C LYS A 321 -10.32 -2.77 -34.89
N GLU A 322 -10.33 -3.30 -36.10
CA GLU A 322 -10.97 -4.56 -36.48
C GLU A 322 -10.26 -5.77 -35.84
N GLU A 323 -8.94 -5.67 -35.62
CA GLU A 323 -8.12 -6.73 -35.05
C GLU A 323 -8.05 -6.67 -33.52
N LEU A 324 -8.45 -5.55 -32.90
CA LEU A 324 -8.36 -5.38 -31.45
C LEU A 324 -9.11 -6.49 -30.70
N ARG A 325 -10.26 -6.92 -31.21
CA ARG A 325 -11.04 -8.02 -30.60
C ARG A 325 -10.28 -9.35 -30.64
N LEU A 326 -9.56 -9.62 -31.73
CA LEU A 326 -8.72 -10.81 -31.88
C LEU A 326 -7.59 -10.80 -30.85
N TYR A 327 -6.82 -9.71 -30.78
CA TYR A 327 -5.73 -9.58 -29.80
C TYR A 327 -6.21 -9.55 -28.35
N SER A 328 -7.39 -8.99 -28.08
CA SER A 328 -7.99 -9.02 -26.73
C SER A 328 -8.30 -10.45 -26.27
N MET A 329 -8.86 -11.28 -27.16
CA MET A 329 -9.09 -12.68 -26.84
C MET A 329 -7.81 -13.50 -26.77
N ALA A 330 -6.84 -13.23 -27.65
CA ALA A 330 -5.52 -13.87 -27.58
C ALA A 330 -4.81 -13.56 -26.26
N ALA A 331 -4.95 -12.32 -25.74
CA ALA A 331 -4.43 -11.95 -24.43
C ALA A 331 -5.09 -12.75 -23.29
N LEU A 332 -6.41 -12.99 -23.35
CA LEU A 332 -7.10 -13.81 -22.35
C LEU A 332 -6.76 -15.30 -22.46
N LEU A 333 -6.60 -15.82 -23.67
CA LEU A 333 -6.10 -17.17 -23.90
C LEU A 333 -4.72 -17.35 -23.26
N LEU A 334 -3.80 -16.42 -23.51
CA LEU A 334 -2.46 -16.43 -22.90
C LEU A 334 -2.54 -16.30 -21.38
N ALA A 335 -3.31 -15.34 -20.86
CA ALA A 335 -3.47 -15.14 -19.43
C ALA A 335 -4.04 -16.37 -18.71
N SER A 336 -4.99 -17.07 -19.33
CA SER A 336 -5.56 -18.32 -18.76
C SER A 336 -4.52 -19.43 -18.62
N LYS A 337 -3.48 -19.46 -19.48
CA LYS A 337 -2.35 -20.39 -19.38
C LYS A 337 -1.40 -19.99 -18.26
N CYS A 338 -1.19 -18.69 -18.03
CA CYS A 338 -0.26 -18.16 -17.03
C CYS A 338 -0.83 -18.23 -15.60
N ASP A 339 -2.13 -18.04 -15.44
CA ASP A 339 -2.79 -17.91 -14.13
C ASP A 339 -3.00 -19.25 -13.39
N HIS A 340 -2.57 -20.38 -13.97
CA HIS A 340 -2.87 -21.74 -13.48
C HIS A 340 -4.38 -22.01 -13.27
N SER A 341 -5.24 -21.18 -13.87
CA SER A 341 -6.69 -21.37 -13.87
C SER A 341 -7.03 -22.71 -14.52
N TRP A 342 -7.73 -23.56 -13.78
CA TRP A 342 -8.28 -24.80 -14.31
C TRP A 342 -9.79 -24.65 -14.55
N PRO A 343 -10.29 -24.84 -15.79
CA PRO A 343 -9.58 -25.30 -16.99
C PRO A 343 -8.91 -24.16 -17.79
N VAL A 344 -7.85 -24.50 -18.52
CA VAL A 344 -7.22 -23.61 -19.49
C VAL A 344 -8.15 -23.39 -20.68
N LEU A 345 -8.20 -22.16 -21.21
CA LEU A 345 -9.05 -21.81 -22.33
C LEU A 345 -8.55 -22.50 -23.62
N ASP A 346 -9.46 -23.13 -24.37
CA ASP A 346 -9.15 -23.79 -25.66
C ASP A 346 -9.23 -22.79 -26.82
N PRO A 347 -8.18 -22.64 -27.66
CA PRO A 347 -8.22 -21.81 -28.87
C PRO A 347 -9.42 -22.11 -29.79
N SER A 348 -9.84 -23.37 -29.92
CA SER A 348 -10.98 -23.77 -30.76
C SER A 348 -12.31 -23.22 -30.24
N PHE A 349 -12.45 -23.20 -28.91
CA PHE A 349 -13.60 -22.63 -28.22
C PHE A 349 -13.64 -21.11 -28.41
N VAL A 350 -12.50 -20.42 -28.25
CA VAL A 350 -12.39 -18.97 -28.49
C VAL A 350 -12.77 -18.64 -29.92
N SER A 351 -12.18 -19.33 -30.90
CA SER A 351 -12.46 -19.20 -32.33
C SER A 351 -13.97 -19.27 -32.63
N THR A 352 -14.65 -20.28 -32.07
CA THR A 352 -16.10 -20.46 -32.20
C THR A 352 -16.88 -19.29 -31.63
N LYS A 353 -16.47 -18.76 -30.47
CA LYS A 353 -17.18 -17.66 -29.79
C LYS A 353 -16.98 -16.31 -30.47
N ILE A 354 -15.79 -16.02 -31.01
CA ILE A 354 -15.53 -14.76 -31.70
C ILE A 354 -15.82 -14.79 -33.20
N LYS A 355 -16.08 -15.97 -33.76
CA LYS A 355 -16.32 -16.21 -35.19
C LYS A 355 -15.12 -15.84 -36.07
N LEU A 356 -13.91 -16.12 -35.60
CA LEU A 356 -12.65 -15.96 -36.34
C LEU A 356 -11.96 -17.32 -36.48
N ALA A 357 -11.06 -17.48 -37.44
CA ALA A 357 -10.36 -18.74 -37.63
C ALA A 357 -9.47 -19.05 -36.42
N GLN A 358 -9.35 -20.33 -36.07
CA GLN A 358 -8.49 -20.77 -34.97
C GLN A 358 -7.02 -20.40 -35.24
N ASP A 359 -6.58 -20.51 -36.50
CA ASP A 359 -5.22 -20.16 -36.92
C ASP A 359 -4.93 -18.66 -36.66
N ASP A 360 -5.90 -17.77 -36.86
CA ASP A 360 -5.76 -16.34 -36.57
C ASP A 360 -5.58 -16.10 -35.06
N VAL A 361 -6.35 -16.80 -34.22
CA VAL A 361 -6.27 -16.70 -32.75
C VAL A 361 -4.89 -17.17 -32.26
N MET A 362 -4.41 -18.30 -32.79
CA MET A 362 -3.10 -18.83 -32.43
C MET A 362 -1.96 -17.92 -32.91
N THR A 363 -2.06 -17.39 -34.13
CA THR A 363 -1.07 -16.45 -34.68
C THR A 363 -1.04 -15.14 -33.88
N ALA A 364 -2.20 -14.64 -33.45
CA ALA A 364 -2.29 -13.46 -32.60
C ALA A 364 -1.69 -13.72 -31.22
N GLU A 365 -1.92 -14.89 -30.62
CA GLU A 365 -1.30 -15.28 -29.34
C GLU A 365 0.22 -15.37 -29.46
N GLU A 366 0.72 -16.02 -30.51
CA GLU A 366 2.14 -16.15 -30.82
C GLU A 366 2.82 -14.79 -31.02
N THR A 367 2.14 -13.88 -31.73
CA THR A 367 2.62 -12.51 -31.96
C THR A 367 2.66 -11.73 -30.64
N LEU A 368 1.61 -11.83 -29.83
CA LEU A 368 1.49 -11.14 -28.55
C LEU A 368 2.60 -11.55 -27.58
N ILE A 369 2.82 -12.85 -27.37
CA ILE A 369 3.86 -13.33 -26.45
C ILE A 369 5.29 -12.99 -26.93
N ARG A 370 5.52 -13.00 -28.26
CA ARG A 370 6.80 -12.61 -28.84
C ARG A 370 7.10 -11.13 -28.66
N VAL A 371 6.12 -10.26 -28.92
CA VAL A 371 6.26 -8.81 -28.72
C VAL A 371 6.52 -8.49 -27.25
N LEU A 372 5.85 -9.20 -26.34
CA LEU A 372 6.09 -9.08 -24.89
C LEU A 372 7.36 -9.80 -24.41
N CYS A 373 8.14 -10.41 -25.31
CA CYS A 373 9.38 -11.13 -24.97
C CYS A 373 9.18 -12.19 -23.88
N PHE A 374 8.05 -12.89 -23.89
CA PHE A 374 7.66 -13.88 -22.86
C PHE A 374 7.52 -13.31 -21.43
N ASP A 375 7.51 -11.98 -21.26
CA ASP A 375 7.19 -11.37 -19.97
C ASP A 375 5.67 -11.27 -19.79
N THR A 376 5.11 -12.33 -19.22
CA THR A 376 3.69 -12.43 -18.86
C THR A 376 3.43 -12.06 -17.40
N THR A 377 4.42 -11.55 -16.68
CA THR A 377 4.27 -11.22 -15.26
C THR A 377 3.77 -9.79 -15.09
N ALA A 378 2.72 -9.60 -14.28
CA ALA A 378 2.16 -8.29 -14.00
C ALA A 378 1.46 -8.25 -12.64
N ALA A 379 1.72 -7.19 -11.87
CA ALA A 379 1.00 -6.91 -10.63
C ALA A 379 -0.33 -6.22 -10.98
N THR A 380 -1.43 -6.97 -10.96
CA THR A 380 -2.74 -6.48 -11.40
C THR A 380 -3.58 -5.90 -10.25
N LEU A 381 -4.61 -5.11 -10.58
CA LEU A 381 -5.55 -4.57 -9.58
C LEU A 381 -6.16 -5.67 -8.69
N HIS A 382 -6.49 -6.83 -9.28
CA HIS A 382 -7.16 -7.90 -8.55
C HIS A 382 -6.23 -8.54 -7.51
N HIS A 383 -4.98 -8.85 -7.87
CA HIS A 383 -3.96 -9.35 -6.92
C HIS A 383 -3.80 -8.43 -5.71
N PHE A 384 -3.71 -7.11 -5.93
CA PHE A 384 -3.65 -6.16 -4.84
C PHE A 384 -4.92 -6.14 -4.00
N CYS A 385 -6.10 -6.16 -4.64
CA CYS A 385 -7.37 -6.16 -3.91
C CYS A 385 -7.54 -7.39 -3.02
N GLU A 386 -7.24 -8.59 -3.53
CA GLU A 386 -7.30 -9.82 -2.73
C GLU A 386 -6.29 -9.79 -1.58
N GLY A 387 -5.06 -9.32 -1.83
CA GLY A 387 -4.05 -9.17 -0.78
C GLY A 387 -4.45 -8.15 0.30
N LEU A 388 -5.02 -7.02 -0.07
CA LEU A 388 -5.45 -6.01 0.90
C LEU A 388 -6.72 -6.44 1.66
N LEU A 389 -7.65 -7.14 1.00
CA LEU A 389 -8.87 -7.68 1.63
C LEU A 389 -8.55 -8.77 2.67
N LEU A 390 -7.50 -9.55 2.44
CA LEU A 390 -7.17 -10.70 3.27
C LEU A 390 -7.01 -10.32 4.75
N HIS A 391 -6.33 -9.21 5.04
CA HIS A 391 -6.05 -8.76 6.41
C HIS A 391 -7.07 -7.77 6.97
N GLN A 392 -8.14 -7.50 6.21
CA GLN A 392 -9.21 -6.63 6.66
C GLN A 392 -9.92 -7.22 7.89
N ASP A 393 -10.23 -6.37 8.86
CA ASP A 393 -11.07 -6.74 9.99
C ASP A 393 -12.18 -5.69 10.23
N PRO A 394 -13.47 -6.06 10.12
CA PRO A 394 -14.01 -7.42 9.91
C PRO A 394 -13.72 -8.01 8.52
N PRO A 395 -13.75 -9.36 8.39
CA PRO A 395 -13.66 -10.02 7.10
C PRO A 395 -14.70 -9.46 6.12
N ALA A 396 -14.27 -9.21 4.89
CA ALA A 396 -15.13 -8.57 3.90
C ALA A 396 -16.40 -9.39 3.62
N SER A 397 -17.54 -8.72 3.73
CA SER A 397 -18.84 -9.29 3.42
C SER A 397 -18.95 -9.65 1.93
N PRO A 398 -19.85 -10.57 1.54
CA PRO A 398 -20.11 -10.86 0.12
C PRO A 398 -20.44 -9.59 -0.68
N GLU A 399 -21.22 -8.68 -0.09
CA GLU A 399 -21.56 -7.39 -0.69
C GLU A 399 -20.32 -6.51 -0.90
N GLN A 400 -19.45 -6.36 0.10
CA GLN A 400 -18.22 -5.57 -0.05
C GLN A 400 -17.30 -6.16 -1.13
N ARG A 401 -17.19 -7.50 -1.21
CA ARG A 401 -16.40 -8.16 -2.25
C ARG A 401 -16.94 -7.84 -3.64
N ARG A 402 -18.26 -7.96 -3.86
CA ARG A 402 -18.90 -7.59 -5.14
C ARG A 402 -18.75 -6.09 -5.44
N GLN A 403 -18.85 -5.24 -4.43
CA GLN A 403 -18.64 -3.80 -4.57
C GLN A 403 -17.21 -3.51 -5.02
N LEU A 404 -16.20 -4.15 -4.41
CA LEU A 404 -14.81 -3.99 -4.79
C LEU A 404 -14.57 -4.50 -6.22
N GLU A 405 -15.10 -5.67 -6.55
CA GLU A 405 -15.04 -6.28 -7.89
C GLU A 405 -15.59 -5.32 -8.96
N TYR A 406 -16.76 -4.71 -8.71
CA TYR A 406 -17.34 -3.71 -9.60
C TYR A 406 -16.45 -2.47 -9.75
N LEU A 407 -15.86 -1.97 -8.65
CA LEU A 407 -14.97 -0.81 -8.68
C LEU A 407 -13.72 -1.09 -9.52
N ILE A 408 -13.06 -2.25 -9.34
CA ILE A 408 -11.86 -2.59 -10.09
C ILE A 408 -12.15 -2.93 -11.54
N ALA A 409 -13.30 -3.53 -11.85
CA ALA A 409 -13.74 -3.74 -13.23
C ALA A 409 -14.05 -2.39 -13.91
N ALA A 410 -14.66 -1.43 -13.22
CA ALA A 410 -14.85 -0.09 -13.78
C ALA A 410 -13.50 0.60 -14.05
N LEU A 411 -12.53 0.45 -13.14
CA LEU A 411 -11.18 0.98 -13.33
C LEU A 411 -10.44 0.31 -14.49
N SER A 412 -10.55 -1.01 -14.65
CA SER A 412 -9.89 -1.73 -15.75
C SER A 412 -10.38 -1.30 -17.12
N LEU A 413 -11.63 -0.81 -17.24
CA LEU A 413 -12.19 -0.27 -18.49
C LEU A 413 -11.71 1.15 -18.79
N HIS A 414 -11.66 2.01 -17.76
CA HIS A 414 -11.49 3.46 -17.90
C HIS A 414 -10.07 3.96 -17.64
N THR A 415 -9.17 3.09 -17.20
CA THR A 415 -7.75 3.37 -17.02
C THR A 415 -6.90 2.37 -17.79
N TYR A 416 -5.67 2.75 -18.13
CA TYR A 416 -4.70 1.85 -18.76
C TYR A 416 -3.79 1.23 -17.70
N PHE A 417 -3.35 0.00 -17.95
CA PHE A 417 -2.27 -0.59 -17.18
C PHE A 417 -1.02 0.30 -17.29
N GLY A 418 -0.46 0.68 -16.14
CA GLY A 418 0.67 1.62 -16.07
C GLY A 418 0.32 3.11 -16.11
N GLN A 419 -0.94 3.50 -16.30
CA GLN A 419 -1.37 4.91 -16.19
C GLN A 419 -1.27 5.42 -14.74
N TYR A 420 -1.65 4.57 -13.79
CA TYR A 420 -1.50 4.78 -12.36
C TYR A 420 -0.89 3.51 -11.75
N ARG A 421 -0.25 3.65 -10.59
CA ARG A 421 0.20 2.51 -9.78
C ARG A 421 -1.02 1.66 -9.41
N GLN A 422 -0.95 0.38 -9.73
CA GLN A 422 -2.05 -0.55 -9.49
C GLN A 422 -2.30 -0.73 -7.99
N SER A 423 -1.23 -0.68 -7.19
CA SER A 423 -1.29 -0.71 -5.72
C SER A 423 -2.13 0.44 -5.13
N TYR A 424 -1.89 1.68 -5.57
CA TYR A 424 -2.65 2.84 -5.09
C TYR A 424 -4.09 2.86 -5.62
N LEU A 425 -4.33 2.41 -6.85
CA LEU A 425 -5.69 2.26 -7.39
C LEU A 425 -6.50 1.21 -6.61
N ALA A 426 -5.89 0.06 -6.30
CA ALA A 426 -6.52 -0.98 -5.49
C ALA A 426 -6.83 -0.48 -4.07
N ALA A 427 -5.89 0.25 -3.45
CA ALA A 427 -6.12 0.88 -2.15
C ALA A 427 -7.24 1.92 -2.19
N ALA A 428 -7.35 2.71 -3.27
CA ALA A 428 -8.46 3.66 -3.45
C ALA A 428 -9.82 2.94 -3.61
N ALA A 429 -9.86 1.87 -4.41
CA ALA A 429 -11.07 1.07 -4.58
C ALA A 429 -11.48 0.37 -3.27
N LEU A 430 -10.52 -0.15 -2.50
CA LEU A 430 -10.77 -0.72 -1.18
C LEU A 430 -11.28 0.33 -0.19
N HIS A 431 -10.67 1.52 -0.17
CA HIS A 431 -11.13 2.63 0.67
C HIS A 431 -12.60 2.96 0.40
N SER A 432 -12.99 3.07 -0.87
CA SER A 432 -14.38 3.29 -1.26
C SER A 432 -15.32 2.13 -0.90
N SER A 433 -14.90 0.87 -1.12
CA SER A 433 -15.74 -0.30 -0.79
C SER A 433 -15.99 -0.43 0.72
N ARG A 434 -15.00 -0.06 1.55
CA ARG A 434 -15.14 -0.02 3.01
C ARG A 434 -16.15 1.03 3.47
N HIS A 435 -16.14 2.22 2.87
CA HIS A 435 -17.13 3.25 3.16
C HIS A 435 -18.55 2.78 2.81
N ALA A 436 -18.72 2.15 1.64
CA ALA A 436 -20.02 1.57 1.27
C ALA A 436 -20.48 0.46 2.24
N ALA A 437 -19.55 -0.34 2.76
CA ALA A 437 -19.83 -1.36 3.77
C ALA A 437 -20.02 -0.82 5.20
N GLY A 438 -19.91 0.49 5.41
CA GLY A 438 -20.05 1.13 6.73
C GLY A 438 -18.91 0.79 7.70
N LEU A 439 -17.74 0.40 7.19
CA LEU A 439 -16.59 0.05 8.02
C LEU A 439 -15.84 1.31 8.46
N PRO A 440 -15.31 1.36 9.71
CA PRO A 440 -14.51 2.48 10.20
C PRO A 440 -13.33 2.74 9.25
N THR A 441 -13.33 3.89 8.59
CA THR A 441 -12.33 4.21 7.58
C THR A 441 -11.94 5.68 7.75
N GLY A 442 -10.67 5.89 8.09
CA GLY A 442 -10.07 7.21 8.29
C GLY A 442 -9.60 7.87 7.00
N GLU A 443 -8.77 8.89 7.18
CA GLU A 443 -8.17 9.64 6.07
C GLU A 443 -7.12 8.79 5.33
N PRO A 444 -7.25 8.63 3.99
CA PRO A 444 -6.29 7.90 3.20
C PRO A 444 -4.99 8.69 3.03
N SER A 445 -3.93 8.00 2.59
CA SER A 445 -2.67 8.65 2.23
C SER A 445 -2.84 9.59 1.04
N ASP A 446 -1.95 10.57 0.89
CA ASP A 446 -2.04 11.56 -0.20
C ASP A 446 -2.05 10.88 -1.58
N SER A 447 -1.27 9.82 -1.77
CA SER A 447 -1.23 9.04 -3.01
C SER A 447 -2.58 8.38 -3.32
N VAL A 448 -3.27 7.84 -2.32
CA VAL A 448 -4.59 7.21 -2.48
C VAL A 448 -5.68 8.27 -2.65
N ARG A 449 -5.60 9.37 -1.89
CA ARG A 449 -6.56 10.48 -1.93
C ARG A 449 -6.68 11.10 -3.32
N VAL A 450 -5.56 11.26 -4.04
CA VAL A 450 -5.54 11.81 -5.41
C VAL A 450 -6.26 10.88 -6.40
N LEU A 451 -6.37 9.59 -6.12
CA LEU A 451 -7.00 8.61 -7.01
C LEU A 451 -8.49 8.40 -6.74
N LEU A 452 -9.02 8.82 -5.58
CA LEU A 452 -10.47 8.72 -5.29
C LEU A 452 -11.36 9.38 -6.37
N PRO A 453 -11.04 10.58 -6.90
CA PRO A 453 -11.77 11.16 -8.02
C PRO A 453 -11.71 10.31 -9.31
N VAL A 454 -10.62 9.56 -9.53
CA VAL A 454 -10.48 8.67 -10.70
C VAL A 454 -11.45 7.50 -10.59
N VAL A 455 -11.56 6.89 -9.40
CA VAL A 455 -12.56 5.83 -9.13
C VAL A 455 -13.97 6.37 -9.32
N HIS A 456 -14.27 7.55 -8.77
CA HIS A 456 -15.57 8.20 -8.92
C HIS A 456 -15.90 8.49 -10.39
N ALA A 457 -14.96 9.04 -11.16
CA ALA A 457 -15.14 9.33 -12.58
C ALA A 457 -15.38 8.07 -13.42
N ALA A 458 -14.69 6.96 -13.11
CA ALA A 458 -14.91 5.67 -13.77
C ALA A 458 -16.36 5.18 -13.57
N LEU A 459 -16.90 5.29 -12.35
CA LEU A 459 -18.29 4.95 -12.07
C LEU A 459 -19.29 5.88 -12.77
N GLN A 460 -18.99 7.18 -12.82
CA GLN A 460 -19.85 8.14 -13.52
C GLN A 460 -19.96 7.83 -15.01
N LYS A 461 -18.86 7.39 -15.64
CA LYS A 461 -18.88 6.95 -17.04
C LYS A 461 -19.84 5.77 -17.23
N ASN A 462 -19.81 4.75 -16.36
CA ASN A 462 -20.70 3.58 -16.43
C ASN A 462 -22.19 3.93 -16.32
N ASN A 463 -22.55 5.13 -15.82
CA ASN A 463 -23.95 5.56 -15.72
C ASN A 463 -24.54 6.04 -17.05
N VAL A 464 -23.70 6.34 -18.04
CA VAL A 464 -24.16 6.85 -19.34
C VAL A 464 -24.57 5.68 -20.23
N GLU A 465 -25.83 5.68 -20.70
CA GLU A 465 -26.31 4.67 -21.64
C GLU A 465 -25.43 4.61 -22.90
N ARG A 466 -25.13 3.40 -23.37
CA ARG A 466 -24.26 3.11 -24.54
C ARG A 466 -22.78 3.50 -24.38
N SER A 467 -22.38 3.98 -23.20
CA SER A 467 -20.96 4.12 -22.87
C SER A 467 -20.36 2.76 -22.48
N PRO A 468 -19.05 2.55 -22.71
CA PRO A 468 -18.36 1.38 -22.19
C PRO A 468 -18.47 1.34 -20.66
N GLY A 469 -18.89 0.20 -20.12
CA GLY A 469 -19.12 -0.02 -18.69
C GLY A 469 -20.58 0.08 -18.26
N TYR A 470 -21.50 0.46 -19.16
CA TYR A 470 -22.93 0.39 -18.89
C TYR A 470 -23.40 -1.06 -18.70
N LEU A 471 -22.87 -2.02 -19.47
CA LEU A 471 -23.23 -3.43 -19.30
C LEU A 471 -22.67 -3.97 -17.99
N LEU A 472 -21.47 -3.53 -17.61
CA LEU A 472 -20.89 -3.83 -16.30
C LEU A 472 -21.82 -3.37 -15.17
N LYS A 473 -22.31 -2.12 -15.23
CA LYS A 473 -23.31 -1.62 -14.28
C LYS A 473 -24.56 -2.51 -14.26
N GLN A 474 -25.07 -2.95 -15.41
CA GLN A 474 -26.25 -3.81 -15.45
C GLN A 474 -26.02 -5.20 -14.84
N ILE A 475 -24.81 -5.77 -14.97
CA ILE A 475 -24.45 -7.05 -14.35
C ILE A 475 -24.47 -6.91 -12.82
N TYR A 476 -23.78 -5.90 -12.29
CA TYR A 476 -23.69 -5.66 -10.84
C TYR A 476 -24.95 -5.03 -10.23
N ALA A 477 -25.95 -4.66 -11.04
CA ALA A 477 -27.27 -4.25 -10.56
C ALA A 477 -28.14 -5.44 -10.15
N ARG A 478 -27.81 -6.65 -10.63
CA ARG A 478 -28.58 -7.87 -10.35
C ARG A 478 -28.48 -8.26 -8.86
N PRO A 479 -29.51 -8.90 -8.30
CA PRO A 479 -29.51 -9.30 -6.89
C PRO A 479 -28.41 -10.32 -6.54
N GLU A 480 -27.99 -11.15 -7.51
CA GLU A 480 -26.87 -12.08 -7.39
C GLU A 480 -25.54 -11.38 -7.04
N TYR A 481 -25.42 -10.12 -7.43
CA TYR A 481 -24.26 -9.25 -7.17
C TYR A 481 -24.57 -8.21 -6.09
N HIS A 482 -25.59 -8.43 -5.25
CA HIS A 482 -26.04 -7.53 -4.19
C HIS A 482 -26.43 -6.12 -4.66
N SER A 483 -26.72 -5.93 -5.96
CA SER A 483 -27.09 -4.63 -6.53
C SER A 483 -26.08 -3.50 -6.23
N VAL A 484 -24.80 -3.85 -6.04
CA VAL A 484 -23.71 -2.93 -5.64
C VAL A 484 -23.44 -1.81 -6.64
N SER A 485 -23.86 -1.97 -7.90
CA SER A 485 -23.75 -0.89 -8.88
C SER A 485 -24.76 0.25 -8.66
N LEU A 486 -25.78 0.02 -7.83
CA LEU A 486 -26.81 0.99 -7.48
C LEU A 486 -26.45 1.77 -6.20
N THR A 487 -25.35 1.41 -5.52
CA THR A 487 -24.84 2.12 -4.35
C THR A 487 -24.62 3.60 -4.68
N PRO A 488 -25.21 4.52 -3.90
CA PRO A 488 -25.09 5.95 -4.19
C PRO A 488 -23.64 6.41 -4.05
N PRO A 489 -23.13 7.29 -4.94
CA PRO A 489 -21.76 7.80 -4.84
C PRO A 489 -21.43 8.44 -3.49
N ALA A 490 -22.43 9.01 -2.80
CA ALA A 490 -22.25 9.58 -1.47
C ALA A 490 -21.84 8.55 -0.39
N ALA A 491 -22.28 7.29 -0.52
CA ALA A 491 -21.87 6.22 0.38
C ALA A 491 -20.44 5.72 0.09
N LEU A 492 -20.00 5.80 -1.17
CA LEU A 492 -18.64 5.39 -1.58
C LEU A 492 -17.60 6.49 -1.33
N PHE A 493 -18.01 7.76 -1.45
CA PHE A 493 -17.14 8.94 -1.40
C PHE A 493 -17.71 10.04 -0.50
N PRO A 494 -17.76 9.83 0.82
CA PRO A 494 -18.28 10.85 1.74
C PRO A 494 -17.47 12.16 1.67
N SER A 495 -16.14 12.07 1.57
CA SER A 495 -15.24 13.23 1.51
C SER A 495 -15.36 14.08 0.23
N LEU A 496 -15.78 13.49 -0.88
CA LEU A 496 -16.03 14.21 -2.14
C LEU A 496 -17.41 14.88 -2.13
N SER A 497 -18.38 14.28 -1.43
CA SER A 497 -19.76 14.77 -1.33
C SER A 497 -19.87 16.02 -0.45
N CYS A 498 -18.98 16.19 0.53
CA CYS A 498 -18.94 17.38 1.39
C CYS A 498 -18.32 18.62 0.71
N ARG A 499 -17.65 18.48 -0.44
CA ARG A 499 -17.03 19.63 -1.15
C ARG A 499 -17.93 20.29 -2.19
N SER A 500 -19.01 19.64 -2.62
CA SER A 500 -19.99 20.25 -3.52
C SER A 500 -20.90 21.30 -2.85
N SER A 501 -20.93 21.38 -1.51
CA SER A 501 -21.67 22.41 -0.77
C SER A 501 -20.88 23.67 -0.45
N LEU A 502 -19.56 23.69 -0.68
CA LEU A 502 -18.68 24.82 -0.37
C LEU A 502 -18.20 25.63 -1.59
N ASN A 503 -18.45 25.15 -2.81
CA ASN A 503 -18.07 25.83 -4.05
C ASN A 503 -19.27 26.41 -4.84
N ALA A 504 -20.44 26.54 -4.22
CA ALA A 504 -21.59 27.24 -4.81
C ALA A 504 -21.67 28.72 -4.39
N SER A 505 -20.65 29.26 -3.73
CA SER A 505 -20.61 30.64 -3.25
C SER A 505 -19.22 31.31 -3.31
N GLN A 506 -18.39 30.94 -4.29
CA GLN A 506 -17.19 31.71 -4.67
C GLN A 506 -17.02 31.79 -6.18
#